data_AF-A0A4U2ZLI4-F1
#
_entry.id   AF-A0A4U2ZLI4-F1
#
_cell.length_a   1.000
_cell.length_b   1.000
_cell.length_c   1.000
_cell.angle_alpha   90.00
_cell.angle_beta   90.00
_cell.angle_gamma   90.00
#
_symmetry.space_group_name_H-M   'P 1'
#
loop_
_entity.id
_entity.type
_entity.pdbx_description
1 polymer ?
#
loop_
_entity_poly.entity_id
_entity_poly.type
_entity_poly.pdbx_seq_one_letter_code
_entity_poly.pdbx_strand_id
1 'polypeptide(L)' 'KYLNNIIEQDHRFIKKWIRNMLGLKSLHTATKMITGIEAMHIIKKGQTFQGGKSVQRQIYLINELFGLTA' A
#
# COMPACT_ATOMS: atom_id res chain seq x y z
N LYS A 1 -23.22 -7.24 0.63
CA LYS A 1 -22.82 -6.48 1.85
C LYS A 1 -21.36 -6.67 2.26
N TYR A 2 -20.75 -7.86 2.07
CA TYR A 2 -19.38 -8.13 2.53
C TYR A 2 -18.28 -7.35 1.78
N LEU A 3 -18.42 -7.21 0.45
CA LEU A 3 -17.47 -6.43 -0.38
C LEU A 3 -17.40 -4.96 0.04
N ASN A 4 -18.54 -4.35 0.37
CA ASN A 4 -18.62 -2.95 0.77
C ASN A 4 -17.86 -2.70 2.07
N ASN A 5 -17.90 -3.65 3.01
CA ASN A 5 -17.16 -3.53 4.26
C ASN A 5 -15.64 -3.63 4.05
N ILE A 6 -15.18 -4.48 3.12
CA ILE A 6 -13.75 -4.59 2.79
C ILE A 6 -13.25 -3.30 2.13
N ILE A 7 -13.99 -2.77 1.17
CA ILE A 7 -13.66 -1.52 0.46
C ILE A 7 -13.63 -0.35 1.45
N GLU A 8 -14.65 -0.22 2.31
CA GLU A 8 -14.71 0.85 3.31
C GLU A 8 -13.61 0.74 4.36
N GLN A 9 -13.22 -0.47 4.77
CA GLN A 9 -12.11 -0.69 5.69
C GLN A 9 -10.77 -0.22 5.08
N ASP A 10 -10.55 -0.53 3.81
CA ASP A 10 -9.33 -0.13 3.10
C ASP A 10 -9.25 1.40 2.96
N HIS A 11 -10.35 2.03 2.54
CA HIS A 11 -10.46 3.49 2.50
C HIS A 11 -10.29 4.13 3.89
N ARG A 12 -10.83 3.53 4.96
CA ARG A 12 -10.68 4.03 6.33
C ARG A 12 -9.22 4.00 6.78
N PHE A 13 -8.47 2.98 6.40
CA PHE A 13 -7.04 2.90 6.71
C PHE A 13 -6.26 4.02 6.03
N ILE A 14 -6.47 4.22 4.73
CA ILE A 14 -5.83 5.28 3.95
C ILE A 14 -6.18 6.67 4.53
N LYS A 15 -7.47 6.94 4.81
CA LYS A 15 -7.92 8.21 5.40
C LYS A 15 -7.31 8.47 6.79
N LYS A 16 -7.16 7.43 7.63
CA LYS A 16 -6.55 7.56 8.96
C LYS A 16 -5.09 7.99 8.86
N TRP A 17 -4.35 7.43 7.91
CA TRP A 17 -2.94 7.78 7.67
C TRP A 17 -2.79 9.20 7.12
N ILE A 18 -3.58 9.56 6.11
CA ILE A 18 -3.57 10.92 5.54
C ILE A 18 -3.91 11.97 6.60
N ARG A 19 -4.88 11.70 7.49
CA ARG A 19 -5.25 12.62 8.57
C ARG A 19 -4.14 12.86 9.59
N ASN A 20 -3.26 11.87 9.80
CA ASN A 20 -2.12 11.99 10.70
C ASN A 20 -0.92 12.72 10.06
N MET A 21 -0.97 13.03 8.76
CA MET A 21 0.10 13.72 8.05
C MET A 21 -0.17 15.23 8.00
N LEU A 22 0.88 16.03 8.19
CA LEU A 22 0.85 17.51 8.16
C LEU A 22 0.65 18.11 6.75
N GLY A 23 0.02 17.36 5.85
CA GLY A 23 -0.17 17.73 4.44
C GLY A 23 0.99 17.31 3.55
N LEU A 24 0.64 16.90 2.32
CA LEU A 24 1.61 16.53 1.28
C LEU A 24 1.85 17.75 0.41
N LYS A 25 3.12 18.14 0.27
CA LYS A 25 3.48 19.36 -0.47
C LYS A 25 3.27 19.24 -1.98
N SER A 26 3.13 18.02 -2.53
CA SER A 26 2.88 17.81 -3.94
C SER A 26 2.02 16.57 -4.20
N LEU A 27 1.27 16.59 -5.31
CA LEU A 27 0.48 15.43 -5.76
C LEU A 27 1.37 14.23 -6.08
N HIS A 28 2.54 14.46 -6.68
CA HIS A 28 3.49 13.38 -6.98
C HIS A 28 3.97 12.66 -5.71
N THR A 29 4.32 13.43 -4.66
CA THR A 29 4.68 12.89 -3.35
C THR A 29 3.51 12.14 -2.72
N ALA A 30 2.28 12.67 -2.88
CA ALA A 30 1.09 12.03 -2.36
C ALA A 30 0.81 10.68 -3.03
N THR A 31 0.92 10.61 -4.35
CA THR A 31 0.73 9.37 -5.12
C THR A 31 1.73 8.31 -4.70
N LYS A 32 3.04 8.60 -4.73
CA LYS A 32 4.08 7.63 -4.34
C LYS A 32 3.89 7.11 -2.92
N MET A 33 3.42 7.96 -2.02
CA MET A 33 3.20 7.59 -0.63
C MET A 33 1.95 6.73 -0.44
N ILE A 34 0.82 7.07 -1.08
CA ILE A 34 -0.39 6.23 -1.07
C ILE A 34 -0.05 4.85 -1.62
N THR A 35 0.66 4.79 -2.76
CA THR A 35 1.14 3.54 -3.36
C THR A 35 2.02 2.73 -2.40
N GLY A 36 2.91 3.37 -1.65
CA GLY A 36 3.70 2.69 -0.61
C GLY A 36 2.89 2.14 0.55
N ILE A 37 1.86 2.88 0.99
CA ILE A 37 0.95 2.45 2.06
C ILE A 37 0.14 1.23 1.59
N GLU A 38 -0.39 1.25 0.37
CA GLU A 38 -1.11 0.12 -0.24
C GLU A 38 -0.22 -1.12 -0.37
N ALA A 39 1.02 -0.95 -0.84
CA ALA A 39 1.99 -2.02 -0.96
C ALA A 39 2.28 -2.70 0.39
N MET A 40 2.54 -1.90 1.42
CA MET A 40 2.78 -2.40 2.77
C MET A 40 1.55 -3.14 3.31
N HIS A 41 0.35 -2.67 2.97
CA HIS A 41 -0.90 -3.30 3.39
C HIS A 41 -1.16 -4.63 2.69
N ILE A 42 -0.87 -4.74 1.39
CA ILE A 42 -0.90 -6.00 0.62
C ILE A 42 0.06 -7.02 1.23
N ILE A 43 1.29 -6.58 1.54
CA ILE A 43 2.32 -7.40 2.18
C ILE A 43 1.85 -7.87 3.56
N LYS A 44 1.33 -6.96 4.39
CA LYS A 44 0.84 -7.25 5.75
C LYS A 44 -0.35 -8.22 5.75
N LYS A 45 -1.25 -8.11 4.78
CA LYS A 45 -2.39 -9.03 4.62
C LYS A 45 -1.96 -10.42 4.11
N GLY A 46 -0.71 -10.60 3.67
CA GLY A 46 -0.25 -11.86 3.10
C GLY A 46 -0.93 -12.20 1.78
N GLN A 47 -1.50 -11.20 1.09
CA GLN A 47 -2.18 -11.35 -0.20
C GLN A 47 -1.20 -11.52 -1.37
N THR A 48 0.09 -11.70 -1.09
CA THR A 48 1.03 -12.23 -2.07
C THR A 48 0.53 -13.58 -2.53
N PHE A 49 0.34 -13.73 -3.85
CA PHE A 49 -0.41 -14.77 -4.60
C PHE A 49 -0.19 -16.26 -4.21
N GLN A 50 0.68 -16.58 -3.25
CA GLN A 50 1.02 -17.93 -2.82
C GLN A 50 1.31 -17.98 -1.32
N GLY A 51 0.28 -17.87 -0.46
CA GLY A 51 0.21 -18.44 0.91
C GLY A 51 1.37 -18.27 1.91
N GLY A 52 2.43 -17.54 1.57
CA GLY A 52 3.72 -17.55 2.23
C GLY A 52 4.41 -16.21 2.03
N LYS A 53 4.95 -15.68 3.13
CA LYS A 53 5.65 -14.39 3.21
C LYS A 53 7.02 -14.47 2.50
N SER A 54 7.04 -14.73 1.20
CA SER A 54 8.30 -14.77 0.46
C SER A 54 8.89 -13.36 0.38
N VAL A 55 10.02 -13.17 1.09
CA VAL A 55 10.73 -11.89 1.17
C VAL A 55 11.13 -11.39 -0.22
N GLN A 56 11.51 -12.30 -1.12
CA GLN A 56 11.86 -11.98 -2.51
C GLN A 56 10.71 -11.34 -3.30
N ARG A 57 9.46 -11.79 -3.12
CA ARG A 57 8.30 -11.22 -3.81
C ARG A 57 7.95 -9.84 -3.26
N GLN A 58 8.14 -9.64 -1.95
CA GLN A 58 7.98 -8.34 -1.31
C GLN A 58 9.02 -7.34 -1.84
N ILE A 59 10.28 -7.78 -1.95
CA ILE A 59 11.36 -6.98 -2.55
C ILE A 59 11.03 -6.64 -4.01
N TYR A 60 10.58 -7.61 -4.80
CA TYR A 60 10.18 -7.39 -6.19
C TYR A 60 9.03 -6.37 -6.31
N LEU A 61 7.97 -6.51 -5.51
CA LEU A 61 6.85 -5.56 -5.47
C LEU A 61 7.32 -4.14 -5.13
N ILE A 62 8.18 -4.01 -4.11
CA ILE A 62 8.72 -2.71 -3.70
C ILE A 62 9.55 -2.11 -4.84
N ASN A 63 10.41 -2.90 -5.48
CA ASN A 63 11.23 -2.44 -6.60
C ASN A 63 10.40 -1.98 -7.79
N GLU A 64 9.34 -2.72 -8.13
CA GLU A 64 8.40 -2.37 -9.20
C GLU A 64 7.61 -1.09 -8.89
N LEU A 65 7.11 -0.95 -7.67
CA LEU A 65 6.29 0.21 -7.26
C LEU A 65 7.08 1.50 -7.13
N PHE A 66 8.34 1.41 -6.73
CA PHE A 66 9.20 2.58 -6.55
C PHE A 66 10.17 2.80 -7.71
N GLY A 67 10.20 1.91 -8.71
CA GLY A 67 11.11 1.97 -9.86
C GLY A 67 12.58 1.93 -9.46
N LEU A 68 12.92 1.15 -8.41
CA LEU A 68 14.27 1.13 -7.83
C LEU A 68 15.25 0.22 -8.58
N THR A 69 14.75 -0.63 -9.46
CA THR A 69 15.56 -1.49 -10.33
C THR A 69 15.84 -0.77 -11.64
N ALA A 70 17.09 -0.33 -11.81
CA ALA A 70 17.73 -0.01 -13.09
C ALA A 70 18.74 -1.11 -13.43
#